data_AF-V9QFP0-F1
#
_entry.id   AF-V9QFP0-F1
#
_cell.length_a   1.000
_cell.length_b   1.000
_cell.length_c   1.000
_cell.angle_alpha   90.00
_cell.angle_beta   90.00
_cell.angle_gamma   90.00
#
_symmetry.space_group_name_H-M   'P 1'
#
loop_
_entity.id
_entity.type
_entity.pdbx_description
1 polymer ?
#
loop_
_entity_poly.entity_id
_entity_poly.type
_entity_poly.pdbx_seq_one_letter_code
_entity_poly.pdbx_strand_id
1 'polypeptide(L)' 'MDFEFECWRCEADCTVWGKPVGFWTEKYRLPEEWSCWNCGAINITPDD' A
#
# COMPACT_ATOMS: atom_id res chain seq x y z
N MET A 1 6.57 2.16 8.11
CA MET A 1 6.35 0.71 8.01
C MET A 1 6.02 0.41 6.57
N ASP A 2 6.74 -0.53 5.99
CA ASP A 2 6.45 -1.11 4.68
C ASP A 2 5.38 -2.19 4.83
N PHE A 3 4.49 -2.26 3.84
CA PHE A 3 3.43 -3.24 3.75
C PHE A 3 3.49 -3.85 2.36
N GLU A 4 3.45 -5.17 2.27
CA GLU A 4 3.46 -5.90 1.01
C GLU A 4 2.02 -6.21 0.60
N PHE A 5 1.65 -5.77 -0.61
CA PHE A 5 0.35 -6.05 -1.20
C PHE A 5 0.51 -6.73 -2.56
N GLU A 6 -0.31 -7.73 -2.80
CA GLU A 6 -0.37 -8.39 -4.10
C GLU A 6 -1.19 -7.53 -5.09
N CYS A 7 -0.67 -7.38 -6.30
CA CYS A 7 -1.41 -6.69 -7.35
C CYS A 7 -2.56 -7.55 -7.90
N TRP A 8 -3.79 -7.02 -7.89
CA TRP A 8 -4.98 -7.72 -8.38
C TRP A 8 -4.91 -8.16 -9.84
N ARG A 9 -4.07 -7.50 -10.65
CA ARG A 9 -3.99 -7.71 -12.10
C ARG A 9 -2.90 -8.69 -12.53
N CYS A 10 -1.73 -8.62 -11.89
CA CYS A 10 -0.55 -9.36 -12.31
C CYS A 10 0.07 -10.22 -11.21
N GLU A 11 -0.58 -10.25 -10.04
CA GLU A 11 -0.19 -11.08 -8.89
C GLU A 11 1.24 -10.81 -8.39
N ALA A 12 1.81 -9.65 -8.74
CA ALA A 12 3.13 -9.24 -8.29
C ALA A 12 3.05 -8.56 -6.93
N ASP A 13 3.93 -8.94 -6.01
CA ASP A 13 4.12 -8.29 -4.72
C ASP A 13 4.63 -6.86 -4.89
N CYS A 14 3.93 -5.92 -4.27
CA CYS A 14 4.22 -4.50 -4.32
C CYS A 14 4.37 -3.95 -2.91
N THR A 15 5.51 -3.30 -2.65
CA THR A 15 5.78 -2.66 -1.36
C THR A 15 5.14 -1.27 -1.31
N VAL A 16 4.18 -1.09 -0.42
CA VAL A 16 3.47 0.16 -0.16
C VAL A 16 3.95 0.76 1.15
N TRP A 17 4.32 2.04 1.11
CA TRP A 17 4.89 2.74 2.25
C TRP A 17 3.79 3.46 3.04
N GLY A 18 3.52 2.98 4.25
CA GLY A 18 2.61 3.65 5.19
C GLY A 18 3.27 4.89 5.81
N LYS A 19 2.62 6.05 5.71
CA LYS A 19 3.08 7.27 6.38
C LYS A 19 2.61 7.26 7.83
N PRO A 20 3.50 7.49 8.83
CA PRO A 20 3.08 7.60 10.21
C PRO A 20 2.14 8.80 10.39
N VAL A 21 0.98 8.57 11.00
CA VAL A 21 -0.02 9.60 11.31
C VAL A 21 -0.38 9.54 12.79
N GLY A 22 0.14 10.45 13.59
CA GLY A 22 -0.18 10.50 15.02
C GLY A 22 0.90 11.22 15.82
N PHE A 23 0.48 11.82 16.94
CA PHE A 23 1.40 12.45 17.89
C PHE A 23 2.22 11.41 18.67
N TRP A 24 1.68 10.20 18.77
CA TRP A 24 2.35 8.98 19.18
C TRP A 24 2.29 8.05 17.96
N THR A 25 3.44 7.55 17.52
CA THR A 25 3.73 6.90 16.22
C THR A 25 3.04 5.55 15.96
N GLU A 26 1.88 5.31 16.57
CA GLU A 26 1.19 4.02 16.63
C GLU A 26 0.22 3.78 15.46
N LYS A 27 -0.05 4.79 14.62
CA LYS A 27 -0.92 4.66 13.44
C LYS A 27 -0.15 4.99 12.18
N TYR A 28 -0.25 4.11 11.18
CA TYR A 28 0.28 4.32 9.84
C TYR A 28 -0.89 4.47 8.87
N ARG A 29 -0.88 5.54 8.08
CA ARG A 29 -1.84 5.74 6.99
C ARG A 29 -1.19 5.21 5.73
N LEU A 30 -1.77 4.14 5.23
CA LEU A 30 -1.48 3.65 3.88
C LEU A 30 -2.10 4.61 2.85
N PRO A 31 -1.47 4.78 1.67
CA PRO A 31 -2.12 5.47 0.56
C PRO A 31 -3.39 4.68 0.18
N GLU A 32 -4.48 5.37 -0.18
CA GLU A 32 -5.73 4.71 -0.60
C GLU A 32 -5.54 3.94 -1.92
N GLU A 33 -4.68 4.45 -2.80
CA GLU A 33 -4.39 3.89 -4.11
C GLU A 33 -2.87 3.81 -4.32
N TRP A 34 -2.40 2.74 -4.96
CA TRP A 34 -1.00 2.58 -5.33
C TRP A 34 -0.86 1.90 -6.70
N SER A 35 0.17 2.32 -7.44
CA SER A 35 0.48 1.74 -8.75
C SER A 35 1.40 0.52 -8.58
N CYS A 36 1.04 -0.58 -9.23
CA CYS A 36 1.91 -1.75 -9.31
C CYS A 36 3.18 -1.42 -10.10
N TRP A 37 4.33 -1.75 -9.55
CA TRP A 37 5.63 -1.52 -10.21
C TRP A 37 5.81 -2.36 -11.48
N ASN A 38 5.18 -3.53 -11.55
CA ASN A 38 5.33 -4.48 -12.65
C ASN A 38 4.40 -4.17 -13.84
N CYS A 39 3.09 -3.99 -13.59
CA CYS A 39 2.11 -3.80 -14.66
C CYS A 39 1.52 -2.39 -14.76
N GLY A 40 1.84 -1.49 -13.81
CA GLY A 40 1.29 -0.13 -13.77
C GLY A 40 -0.21 -0.05 -13.42
N ALA A 41 -0.85 -1.16 -13.04
CA ALA A 41 -2.24 -1.14 -12.60
C ALA A 41 -2.39 -0.38 -11.28
N ILE A 42 -3.49 0.36 -11.15
CA ILE A 42 -3.88 1.00 -9.90
C ILE A 42 -4.57 -0.04 -9.02
N ASN A 43 -4.07 -0.20 -7.80
CA ASN A 43 -4.59 -1.08 -6.77
C ASN A 43 -5.11 -0.21 -5.64
N ILE A 44 -6.16 -0.68 -4.97
CA ILE A 44 -6.78 0.00 -3.83
C ILE A 44 -6.36 -0.75 -2.58
N THR A 45 -5.89 -0.01 -1.59
CA THR A 45 -5.51 -0.59 -0.30
C THR A 45 -6.79 -0.92 0.47
N PRO A 46 -6.98 -2.17 0.92
CA PRO A 46 -8.17 -2.53 1.68
C PRO A 46 -8.19 -1.75 3.01
N ASP A 47 -9.30 -1.04 3.26
CA ASP A 47 -9.63 -0.38 4.52
C ASP A 47 -10.31 -1.46 5.38
N ASP A 48 -9.57 -2.06 6.34
CA ASP A 48 -10.14 -3.00 7.32
C ASP A 48 -10.83 -2.24 8.47
#